data_AF-A0A1S4GRM5-F1
#
_entry.id   AF-A0A1S4GRM5-F1
#
_cell.length_a   1.000
_cell.length_b   1.000
_cell.length_c   1.000
_cell.angle_alpha   90.00
_cell.angle_beta   90.00
_cell.angle_gamma   90.00
#
_symmetry.space_group_name_H-M   'P 1'
#
loop_
_entity.id
_entity.type
_entity.pdbx_description
1 polymer ?
#
loop_
_entity_poly.entity_id
_entity_poly.type
_entity_poly.pdbx_seq_one_letter_code
_entity_poly.pdbx_strand_id
1 'polypeptide(L)'
;MLGAVSPDSFDTLHPYSNTFQMPFVTPWFPEKVLTPSSGFLDFAISMRPDHYQAIIDTVRYYGWDRIIYMYDSHDGLLRLQQIYQGLRPGNETFHVETVKRIANVSDAIEFLRTIEELNRWSRKHIVLDCSTELAKDIVVSHVRDITLGKRTYHYLLSGLVMDDRWESEVIEYGAINITGFRIVDTSKKYVKEFLDGWKRLDPTTSQGAGKELISAQAALMYDAVFVLVEAFSKIMRKKPDQFRAYTMRNRGQPFNLPANGTRTLDCNTSKGWVTPWEHGDKISRYLRKVEISGLTGDIRFNEDGKRQNYTLHVVEMTVNSAMVKVAEWSDEGGLAPVVAKYTRLKTDMHYERNKTYIVTTIIEEPYIMLRQPEPGETLETNERFEGYCKDLAELVAKKLGINFSFQIKGFKECAVSLGSLATLSN
;
A
#
# COMPACT_ATOMS: atom_id res chain seq x y z
N MET A 1 -3.86 18.86 -19.38
CA MET A 1 -3.34 17.49 -19.54
C MET A 1 -3.77 16.66 -18.34
N LEU A 2 -4.00 15.36 -18.54
CA LEU A 2 -4.26 14.38 -17.48
C LEU A 2 -3.36 13.18 -17.74
N GLY A 3 -2.65 12.70 -16.72
CA GLY A 3 -1.80 11.52 -16.87
C GLY A 3 -0.99 11.22 -15.62
N ALA A 4 -0.45 10.00 -15.55
CA ALA A 4 0.51 9.61 -14.53
C ALA A 4 1.92 10.04 -14.94
N VAL A 5 2.76 10.35 -13.95
CA VAL A 5 4.14 10.80 -14.14
C VAL A 5 5.06 10.08 -13.16
N SER A 6 6.24 9.72 -13.65
CA SER A 6 7.36 9.33 -12.81
C SER A 6 8.08 10.58 -12.28
N PRO A 7 8.88 10.46 -11.20
CA PRO A 7 9.74 11.56 -10.75
C PRO A 7 10.61 12.14 -11.88
N ASP A 8 11.26 11.29 -12.67
CA ASP A 8 12.14 11.73 -13.76
C ASP A 8 11.39 12.49 -14.87
N SER A 9 10.16 12.05 -15.20
CA SER A 9 9.34 12.72 -16.22
C SER A 9 8.68 13.98 -15.68
N PHE A 10 8.42 14.05 -14.38
CA PHE A 10 7.85 15.21 -13.73
C PHE A 10 8.76 16.43 -13.79
N ASP A 11 10.07 16.24 -13.57
CA ASP A 11 11.08 17.30 -13.71
C ASP A 11 11.15 17.89 -15.13
N THR A 12 10.61 17.18 -16.11
CA THR A 12 10.41 17.70 -17.47
C THR A 12 9.02 18.33 -17.63
N LEU A 13 7.95 17.62 -17.25
CA LEU A 13 6.58 18.06 -17.52
C LEU A 13 6.15 19.28 -16.70
N HIS A 14 6.64 19.43 -15.47
CA HIS A 14 6.29 20.55 -14.58
C HIS A 14 6.81 21.90 -15.11
N PRO A 15 8.09 22.04 -15.51
CA PRO A 15 8.57 23.25 -16.17
C PRO A 15 7.82 23.60 -17.46
N TYR A 16 7.48 22.59 -18.28
CA TYR A 16 6.69 22.82 -19.50
C TYR A 16 5.26 23.29 -19.15
N SER A 17 4.59 22.62 -18.21
CA SER A 17 3.26 23.02 -17.73
C SER A 17 3.25 24.49 -17.28
N ASN A 18 4.26 24.92 -16.52
CA ASN A 18 4.38 26.29 -16.05
C ASN A 18 4.77 27.29 -17.16
N THR A 19 5.69 26.92 -18.05
CA THR A 19 6.13 27.79 -19.16
C THR A 19 5.01 28.06 -20.17
N PHE A 20 4.27 27.01 -20.55
CA PHE A 20 3.16 27.11 -21.50
C PHE A 20 1.83 27.49 -20.83
N GLN A 21 1.80 27.64 -19.50
CA GLN A 21 0.58 27.81 -18.70
C GLN A 21 -0.46 26.73 -19.04
N MET A 22 -0.03 25.48 -19.14
CA MET A 22 -0.90 24.36 -19.51
C MET A 22 -1.22 23.54 -18.26
N PRO A 23 -2.46 23.63 -17.72
CA PRO A 23 -2.85 22.91 -16.51
C PRO A 23 -2.62 21.40 -16.67
N PHE A 24 -2.00 20.79 -15.66
CA PHE A 24 -1.70 19.37 -15.61
C PHE A 24 -2.25 18.75 -14.33
N VAL A 25 -3.21 17.85 -14.47
CA VAL A 25 -3.77 17.09 -13.35
C VAL A 25 -3.12 15.72 -13.33
N THR A 26 -2.59 15.30 -12.19
CA THR A 26 -1.92 14.00 -12.04
C THR A 26 -2.40 13.28 -10.78
N PRO A 27 -2.59 11.95 -10.83
CA PRO A 27 -2.85 11.17 -9.63
C PRO A 27 -1.62 11.07 -8.72
N TRP A 28 -0.42 11.42 -9.19
CA TRP A 28 0.83 11.28 -8.43
C TRP A 28 1.75 12.48 -8.64
N PHE A 29 2.19 13.10 -7.54
CA PHE A 29 3.33 14.02 -7.51
C PHE A 29 4.55 13.34 -6.89
N PRO A 30 5.77 13.74 -7.30
CA PRO A 30 6.96 13.59 -6.47
C PRO A 30 6.80 14.40 -5.18
N GLU A 31 7.29 13.88 -4.06
CA GLU A 31 6.99 14.40 -2.71
C GLU A 31 7.43 15.87 -2.49
N LYS A 32 8.32 16.40 -3.35
CA LYS A 32 8.72 17.81 -3.35
C LYS A 32 8.61 18.42 -4.75
N VAL A 33 7.45 19.00 -5.04
CA VAL A 33 7.31 19.98 -6.11
C VAL A 33 7.80 21.32 -5.56
N LEU A 34 8.92 21.84 -6.06
CA LEU A 34 9.32 23.21 -5.75
C LEU A 34 8.29 24.15 -6.37
N THR A 35 7.43 24.73 -5.53
CA THR A 35 6.56 25.83 -5.96
C THR A 35 7.44 26.95 -6.50
N PRO A 36 7.09 27.57 -7.65
CA PRO A 36 7.89 28.66 -8.20
C PRO A 36 8.07 29.77 -7.14
N SER A 37 9.31 30.07 -6.75
CA SER A 37 9.67 31.10 -5.76
C SER A 37 9.25 32.52 -6.18
N SER A 38 8.73 32.65 -7.39
CA SER A 38 8.37 33.87 -8.09
C SER A 38 6.93 34.32 -7.87
N GLY A 39 6.13 33.59 -7.07
CA GLY A 39 4.75 33.96 -6.74
C GLY A 39 3.74 33.74 -7.89
N PHE A 40 4.15 33.04 -8.95
CA PHE A 40 3.26 32.63 -10.04
C PHE A 40 2.49 31.36 -9.67
N LEU A 41 1.27 31.24 -10.21
CA LEU A 41 0.43 30.06 -10.05
C LEU A 41 1.13 28.81 -10.60
N ASP A 42 1.20 27.74 -9.81
CA ASP A 42 1.61 26.44 -10.32
C ASP A 42 0.49 25.88 -11.22
N PHE A 43 0.84 25.36 -12.38
CA PHE A 43 -0.11 24.78 -13.33
C PHE A 43 -0.34 23.29 -13.09
N ALA A 44 0.41 22.66 -12.18
CA ALA A 44 0.19 21.28 -11.80
C ALA A 44 -0.77 21.14 -10.60
N ILE A 45 -1.57 20.07 -10.59
CA ILE A 45 -2.51 19.72 -9.53
C ILE A 45 -2.37 18.24 -9.17
N SER A 46 -2.19 17.95 -7.87
CA SER A 46 -2.15 16.60 -7.30
C SER A 46 -3.54 16.13 -6.97
N MET A 47 -3.87 14.91 -7.36
CA MET A 47 -4.96 14.21 -6.68
C MET A 47 -4.48 13.47 -5.42
N ARG A 48 -3.21 13.04 -5.35
CA ARG A 48 -2.71 12.33 -4.18
C ARG A 48 -2.45 13.31 -3.03
N PRO A 49 -2.96 13.02 -1.83
CA PRO A 49 -2.65 13.81 -0.64
C PRO A 49 -1.26 13.52 -0.05
N ASP A 50 -0.70 14.53 0.63
CA ASP A 50 0.55 14.44 1.39
C ASP A 50 0.33 13.73 2.73
N HIS A 51 0.76 12.48 2.87
CA HIS A 51 0.37 11.61 4.00
C HIS A 51 1.51 11.38 5.00
N TYR A 52 2.62 12.13 4.92
CA TYR A 52 3.75 11.99 5.83
C TYR A 52 3.36 12.27 7.30
N GLN A 53 2.44 13.20 7.55
CA GLN A 53 1.94 13.47 8.90
C GLN A 53 1.13 12.29 9.45
N ALA A 54 0.36 11.60 8.60
CA ALA A 54 -0.34 10.39 8.97
C ALA A 54 0.62 9.27 9.41
N ILE A 55 1.79 9.17 8.76
CA ILE A 55 2.86 8.24 9.17
C ILE A 55 3.35 8.60 10.57
N ILE A 56 3.70 9.86 10.81
CA ILE A 56 4.19 10.33 12.13
C ILE A 56 3.16 10.06 13.22
N ASP A 57 1.90 10.43 13.00
CA ASP A 57 0.84 10.26 13.99
C ASP A 57 0.52 8.80 14.25
N THR A 58 0.61 7.94 13.22
CA THR A 58 0.45 6.48 13.39
C THR A 58 1.56 5.90 14.24
N VAL A 59 2.83 6.27 13.98
CA VAL A 59 3.98 5.84 14.80
C VAL A 59 3.81 6.30 16.25
N ARG A 60 3.35 7.53 16.47
CA ARG A 60 3.02 8.07 17.81
C ARG A 60 1.88 7.31 18.49
N TYR A 61 0.81 7.02 17.75
CA TYR A 61 -0.35 6.29 18.26
C TYR A 61 0.01 4.90 18.79
N TYR A 62 0.87 4.17 18.08
CA TYR A 62 1.35 2.86 18.53
C TYR A 62 2.44 2.94 19.60
N GLY A 63 2.93 4.13 19.95
CA GLY A 63 3.96 4.32 20.96
C GLY A 63 5.32 3.72 20.58
N TRP A 64 5.62 3.66 19.28
CA TRP A 64 6.92 3.19 18.82
C TRP A 64 7.99 4.21 19.21
N ASP A 65 9.11 3.76 19.76
CA ASP A 65 10.25 4.58 20.20
C ASP A 65 11.37 4.62 19.15
N ARG A 66 11.51 3.52 18.39
CA ARG A 66 12.50 3.33 17.33
C ARG A 66 11.84 2.78 16.08
N ILE A 67 12.16 3.36 14.94
CA ILE A 67 11.71 2.88 13.63
C ILE A 67 12.88 2.63 12.69
N ILE A 68 12.72 1.63 11.82
CA ILE A 68 13.63 1.32 10.72
C ILE A 68 12.92 1.71 9.43
N TYR A 69 13.51 2.64 8.67
CA TYR A 69 12.92 3.16 7.45
C TYR A 69 13.54 2.49 6.22
N MET A 70 12.72 1.77 5.46
CA MET A 70 13.13 1.09 4.22
C MET A 70 12.44 1.73 3.02
N TYR A 71 13.18 2.09 1.98
CA TYR A 71 12.61 2.79 0.82
C TYR A 71 13.22 2.39 -0.53
N ASP A 72 12.46 2.43 -1.62
CA ASP A 72 12.93 2.05 -2.97
C ASP A 72 13.26 3.24 -3.89
N SER A 73 12.58 4.36 -3.70
CA SER A 73 12.48 5.46 -4.66
C SER A 73 13.02 6.78 -4.12
N HIS A 74 13.28 7.74 -5.03
CA HIS A 74 13.67 9.09 -4.63
C HIS A 74 12.57 9.80 -3.82
N ASP A 75 11.29 9.54 -4.18
CA ASP A 75 10.13 10.03 -3.43
C ASP A 75 10.16 9.56 -1.97
N GLY A 76 10.53 8.31 -1.71
CA GLY A 76 10.62 7.79 -0.36
C GLY A 76 11.70 8.49 0.49
N LEU A 77 12.80 8.91 -0.13
CA LEU A 77 13.82 9.73 0.56
C LEU A 77 13.31 11.15 0.88
N LEU A 78 12.56 11.75 -0.04
CA LEU A 78 11.95 13.07 0.17
C LEU A 78 10.89 13.02 1.27
N ARG A 79 10.08 11.95 1.32
CA ARG A 79 9.13 11.72 2.40
C ARG A 79 9.83 11.52 3.75
N LEU A 80 10.94 10.80 3.78
CA LEU A 80 11.78 10.70 4.97
C LEU A 80 12.28 12.09 5.42
N GLN A 81 12.69 12.96 4.49
CA GLN A 81 13.05 14.34 4.83
C GLN A 81 11.88 15.10 5.44
N GLN A 82 10.67 14.96 4.91
CA GLN A 82 9.47 15.57 5.48
C GLN A 82 9.14 15.02 6.87
N ILE A 83 9.34 13.71 7.08
CA ILE A 83 9.21 13.10 8.41
C ILE A 83 10.17 13.79 9.38
N TYR A 84 11.46 13.90 9.05
CA TYR A 84 12.43 14.61 9.89
C TYR A 84 12.07 16.08 10.14
N GLN A 85 11.50 16.78 9.16
CA GLN A 85 11.05 18.17 9.31
C GLN A 85 9.79 18.29 10.18
N GLY A 86 8.91 17.29 10.15
CA GLY A 86 7.72 17.21 11.00
C GLY A 86 8.04 16.84 12.45
N LEU A 87 9.21 16.23 12.69
CA LEU A 87 9.75 15.95 14.01
C LEU A 87 10.44 17.21 14.57
N ARG A 88 9.97 17.71 15.72
CA ARG A 88 10.51 18.85 16.46
C ARG A 88 11.73 18.44 17.31
N PRO A 89 12.90 19.06 17.15
CA PRO A 89 14.08 18.73 17.96
C PRO A 89 13.81 18.85 19.47
N GLY A 90 14.06 17.78 20.23
CA GLY A 90 14.08 17.79 21.70
C GLY A 90 12.78 17.42 22.43
N ASN A 91 11.66 17.19 21.73
CA ASN A 91 10.39 16.75 22.33
C ASN A 91 9.77 15.54 21.59
N GLU A 92 10.59 14.73 20.93
CA GLU A 92 10.09 13.62 20.13
C GLU A 92 9.91 12.35 20.91
N THR A 93 8.83 11.65 20.58
CA THR A 93 8.49 10.34 21.14
C THR A 93 9.27 9.21 20.50
N PHE A 94 9.82 9.41 19.29
CA PHE A 94 10.51 8.38 18.53
C PHE A 94 11.66 8.92 17.67
N HIS A 95 12.57 8.04 17.27
CA HIS A 95 13.64 8.34 16.32
C HIS A 95 13.79 7.26 15.25
N VAL A 96 14.35 7.66 14.10
CA VAL A 96 14.71 6.75 13.02
C VAL A 96 16.08 6.15 13.33
N GLU A 97 16.11 4.86 13.67
CA GLU A 97 17.33 4.16 14.08
C GLU A 97 18.18 3.76 12.87
N THR A 98 17.55 3.27 11.80
CA THR A 98 18.24 2.82 10.58
C THR A 98 17.45 3.23 9.35
N VAL A 99 18.16 3.62 8.30
CA VAL A 99 17.61 3.98 7.00
C VAL A 99 18.28 3.11 5.93
N LYS A 100 17.50 2.36 5.16
CA LYS A 100 18.00 1.47 4.11
C LYS A 100 17.27 1.70 2.80
N ARG A 101 18.02 2.00 1.75
CA ARG A 101 17.50 1.95 0.38
C ARG A 101 17.46 0.49 -0.07
N ILE A 102 16.34 0.04 -0.60
CA ILE A 102 16.11 -1.32 -1.10
C ILE A 102 15.92 -1.30 -2.62
N ALA A 103 16.63 -2.16 -3.34
CA ALA A 103 16.49 -2.26 -4.81
C ALA A 103 15.48 -3.33 -5.24
N ASN A 104 15.37 -4.40 -4.46
CA ASN A 104 14.52 -5.56 -4.75
C ASN A 104 14.20 -6.31 -3.45
N VAL A 105 13.36 -7.35 -3.56
CA VAL A 105 12.93 -8.17 -2.44
C VAL A 105 14.12 -8.84 -1.73
N SER A 106 15.08 -9.38 -2.49
CA SER A 106 16.23 -10.08 -1.92
C SER A 106 17.10 -9.18 -1.03
N ASP A 107 17.39 -7.95 -1.49
CA ASP A 107 18.14 -6.93 -0.73
C ASP A 107 17.40 -6.54 0.57
N ALA A 108 16.07 -6.44 0.50
CA ALA A 108 15.25 -6.19 1.68
C ALA A 108 15.32 -7.35 2.70
N ILE A 109 15.20 -8.60 2.24
CA ILE A 109 15.25 -9.79 3.12
C ILE A 109 16.65 -9.98 3.71
N GLU A 110 17.71 -9.80 2.91
CA GLU A 110 19.09 -9.86 3.39
C GLU A 110 19.35 -8.85 4.51
N PHE A 111 18.90 -7.60 4.32
CA PHE A 111 18.99 -6.57 5.36
C PHE A 111 18.22 -6.95 6.63
N LEU A 112 17.00 -7.48 6.49
CA LEU A 112 16.20 -7.93 7.64
C LEU A 112 16.88 -9.07 8.41
N ARG A 113 17.56 -9.99 7.71
CA ARG A 113 18.36 -11.07 8.34
C ARG A 113 19.51 -10.50 9.15
N THR A 114 20.22 -9.50 8.63
CA THR A 114 21.29 -8.83 9.39
C THR A 114 20.75 -8.20 10.68
N ILE A 115 19.57 -7.58 10.66
CA ILE A 115 18.95 -7.02 11.87
C ILE A 115 18.55 -8.13 12.85
N GLU A 116 18.02 -9.24 12.34
CA GLU A 116 17.63 -10.39 13.16
C GLU A 116 18.83 -11.07 13.83
N GLU A 117 19.97 -11.15 13.15
CA GLU A 117 21.24 -11.66 13.69
C GLU A 117 21.79 -10.80 14.83
N LEU A 118 21.63 -9.47 14.74
CA LEU A 118 22.08 -8.54 15.78
C LEU A 118 21.26 -8.66 17.06
N ASN A 119 19.93 -8.74 16.94
CA ASN A 119 19.06 -8.92 18.10
C ASN A 119 17.73 -9.58 17.72
N ARG A 120 17.65 -10.90 17.89
CA ARG A 120 16.46 -11.69 17.55
C ARG A 120 15.20 -11.33 18.37
N TRP A 121 15.38 -10.94 19.63
CA TRP A 121 14.27 -10.80 20.59
C TRP A 121 13.70 -9.40 20.66
N SER A 122 14.40 -8.39 20.13
CA SER A 122 13.89 -7.02 20.09
C SER A 122 12.69 -6.88 19.16
N ARG A 123 11.76 -6.01 19.54
CA ARG A 123 10.70 -5.54 18.66
C ARG A 123 11.30 -4.65 17.58
N LYS A 124 10.91 -4.88 16.33
CA LYS A 124 11.40 -4.19 15.14
C LYS A 124 10.21 -3.56 14.44
N HIS A 125 10.16 -2.24 14.47
CA HIS A 125 9.12 -1.48 13.80
C HIS A 125 9.66 -0.99 12.46
N ILE A 126 9.13 -1.54 11.36
CA ILE A 126 9.60 -1.25 10.01
C ILE A 126 8.61 -0.30 9.34
N VAL A 127 9.05 0.89 8.95
CA VAL A 127 8.32 1.75 8.02
C VAL A 127 8.79 1.43 6.61
N LEU A 128 7.89 0.85 5.81
CA LEU A 128 8.16 0.41 4.45
C LEU A 128 7.57 1.41 3.45
N ASP A 129 8.44 2.04 2.69
CA ASP A 129 8.14 3.05 1.68
C ASP A 129 8.60 2.61 0.29
N CYS A 130 7.81 1.73 -0.30
CA CYS A 130 8.05 1.23 -1.64
C CYS A 130 6.74 1.03 -2.40
N SER A 131 6.86 0.63 -3.67
CA SER A 131 5.69 0.29 -4.49
C SER A 131 4.81 -0.79 -3.84
N THR A 132 3.51 -0.80 -4.18
CA THR A 132 2.53 -1.77 -3.68
C THR A 132 2.98 -3.21 -3.92
N GLU A 133 3.56 -3.49 -5.09
CA GLU A 133 4.03 -4.84 -5.46
C GLU A 133 5.23 -5.25 -4.62
N LEU A 134 6.25 -4.38 -4.52
CA LEU A 134 7.45 -4.68 -3.74
C LEU A 134 7.14 -4.84 -2.24
N ALA A 135 6.24 -4.02 -1.70
CA ALA A 135 5.82 -4.13 -0.29
C ALA A 135 5.16 -5.49 0.00
N LYS A 136 4.27 -5.94 -0.88
CA LYS A 136 3.62 -7.25 -0.76
C LYS A 136 4.62 -8.39 -0.83
N ASP A 137 5.50 -8.37 -1.82
CA ASP A 137 6.50 -9.43 -2.02
C ASP A 137 7.51 -9.52 -0.87
N ILE A 138 7.92 -8.39 -0.29
CA ILE A 138 8.78 -8.35 0.90
C ILE A 138 8.08 -8.99 2.10
N VAL A 139 6.82 -8.63 2.36
CA VAL A 139 6.06 -9.19 3.49
C VAL A 139 5.88 -10.69 3.31
N VAL A 140 5.49 -11.15 2.12
CA VAL A 140 5.34 -12.59 1.82
C VAL A 140 6.67 -13.32 2.00
N SER A 141 7.75 -12.76 1.44
CA SER A 141 9.08 -13.37 1.53
C SER A 141 9.59 -13.42 2.96
N HIS A 142 9.32 -12.39 3.78
CA HIS A 142 9.63 -12.41 5.20
C HIS A 142 8.92 -13.57 5.89
N VAL A 143 7.61 -13.68 5.71
CA VAL A 143 6.81 -14.69 6.43
C VAL A 143 7.20 -16.12 6.03
N ARG A 144 7.62 -16.32 4.78
CA ARG A 144 8.12 -17.60 4.27
C ARG A 144 9.54 -17.90 4.73
N ASP A 145 10.30 -16.89 5.15
CA ASP A 145 11.63 -17.07 5.70
C ASP A 145 11.56 -17.54 7.16
N ILE A 146 12.12 -18.73 7.41
CA ILE A 146 12.17 -19.35 8.74
C ILE A 146 13.19 -18.68 9.67
N THR A 147 14.14 -17.91 9.12
CA THR A 147 15.19 -17.25 9.89
C THR A 147 14.70 -15.98 10.56
N LEU A 148 13.65 -15.36 10.03
CA LEU A 148 13.08 -14.11 10.51
C LEU A 148 11.95 -14.34 11.53
N GLY A 149 11.96 -13.58 12.62
CA GLY A 149 10.90 -13.58 13.60
C GLY A 149 9.60 -12.96 13.07
N LYS A 150 8.46 -13.61 13.31
CA LYS A 150 7.15 -13.09 12.87
C LYS A 150 6.48 -12.18 13.91
N ARG A 151 6.63 -12.53 15.18
CA ARG A 151 5.99 -11.83 16.32
C ARG A 151 6.76 -10.62 16.83
N THR A 152 8.02 -10.50 16.42
CA THR A 152 8.90 -9.39 16.81
C THR A 152 8.84 -8.24 15.83
N TYR A 153 8.17 -8.40 14.68
CA TYR A 153 8.08 -7.37 13.65
C TYR A 153 6.69 -6.76 13.58
N HIS A 154 6.65 -5.46 13.30
CA HIS A 154 5.45 -4.73 12.93
C HIS A 154 5.78 -3.84 11.74
N TYR A 155 5.10 -4.06 10.62
CA TYR A 155 5.24 -3.26 9.41
C TYR A 155 4.23 -2.11 9.39
N LEU A 156 4.70 -0.89 9.12
CA LEU A 156 3.87 0.23 8.69
C LEU A 156 4.14 0.47 7.20
N LEU A 157 3.15 0.17 6.37
CA LEU A 157 3.19 0.45 4.94
C LEU A 157 2.81 1.91 4.73
N SER A 158 3.79 2.72 4.37
CA SER A 158 3.62 4.17 4.27
C SER A 158 2.73 4.59 3.09
N GLY A 159 2.73 3.83 1.99
CA GLY A 159 1.89 4.12 0.82
C GLY A 159 0.41 3.79 1.02
N LEU A 160 -0.42 4.19 0.05
CA LEU A 160 -1.86 3.84 -0.03
C LEU A 160 -2.05 2.40 -0.55
N VAL A 161 -1.39 1.45 0.09
CA VAL A 161 -1.28 0.04 -0.34
C VAL A 161 -2.49 -0.79 0.13
N MET A 162 -3.23 -0.33 1.15
CA MET A 162 -4.34 -1.07 1.73
C MET A 162 -5.65 -0.97 0.92
N ASP A 163 -5.69 -0.14 -0.12
CA ASP A 163 -6.80 -0.11 -1.09
C ASP A 163 -6.77 -1.33 -2.03
N ASP A 164 -5.58 -1.78 -2.40
CA ASP A 164 -5.38 -2.93 -3.27
C ASP A 164 -5.86 -4.23 -2.63
N ARG A 165 -6.16 -5.23 -3.48
CA ARG A 165 -6.46 -6.58 -2.99
C ARG A 165 -5.19 -7.19 -2.40
N TRP A 166 -5.24 -7.51 -1.13
CA TRP A 166 -4.31 -8.42 -0.46
C TRP A 166 -4.91 -9.81 -0.64
N GLU A 167 -4.19 -10.72 -1.31
CA GLU A 167 -4.72 -12.04 -1.65
C GLU A 167 -5.20 -12.75 -0.38
N SER A 168 -6.51 -12.93 -0.29
CA SER A 168 -7.23 -13.49 0.86
C SER A 168 -6.92 -14.97 1.13
N GLU A 169 -6.08 -15.58 0.28
CA GLU A 169 -5.72 -17.00 0.31
C GLU A 169 -4.31 -17.24 0.89
N VAL A 170 -3.59 -16.18 1.21
CA VAL A 170 -2.21 -16.22 1.70
C VAL A 170 -2.24 -15.98 3.20
N ILE A 171 -2.21 -17.07 3.98
CA ILE A 171 -2.10 -17.08 5.46
C ILE A 171 -0.94 -16.18 5.92
N GLU A 172 0.05 -15.98 5.05
CA GLU A 172 1.25 -15.24 5.31
C GLU A 172 1.00 -13.77 5.72
N TYR A 173 0.02 -13.07 5.13
CA TYR A 173 -0.28 -11.68 5.50
C TYR A 173 -0.95 -11.53 6.88
N GLY A 174 -1.47 -12.61 7.44
CA GLY A 174 -1.89 -12.67 8.83
C GLY A 174 -0.71 -12.93 9.77
N ALA A 175 0.38 -13.55 9.34
CA ALA A 175 1.38 -14.06 10.28
C ALA A 175 2.18 -12.96 11.03
N ILE A 176 2.13 -11.71 10.56
CA ILE A 176 2.86 -10.55 11.09
C ILE A 176 1.89 -9.38 11.22
N ASN A 177 2.15 -8.48 12.18
CA ASN A 177 1.36 -7.26 12.31
C ASN A 177 1.70 -6.28 11.18
N ILE A 178 0.70 -5.88 10.41
CA ILE A 178 0.85 -4.92 9.32
C ILE A 178 -0.19 -3.81 9.52
N THR A 179 0.28 -2.58 9.56
CA THR A 179 -0.54 -1.38 9.52
C THR A 179 -0.30 -0.67 8.20
N GLY A 180 -1.31 -0.02 7.62
CA GLY A 180 -1.14 0.82 6.46
C GLY A 180 -2.33 1.75 6.24
N PHE A 181 -2.28 2.49 5.15
CA PHE A 181 -3.25 3.52 4.84
C PHE A 181 -4.16 3.13 3.68
N ARG A 182 -5.43 3.53 3.80
CA ARG A 182 -6.47 3.37 2.78
C ARG A 182 -7.15 4.71 2.53
N ILE A 183 -7.39 5.06 1.26
CA ILE A 183 -8.08 6.31 0.88
C ILE A 183 -9.53 6.08 0.43
N VAL A 184 -9.86 4.89 -0.06
CA VAL A 184 -11.22 4.57 -0.52
C VAL A 184 -12.06 4.08 0.65
N ASP A 185 -13.11 4.85 0.96
CA ASP A 185 -14.07 4.49 2.00
C ASP A 185 -15.17 3.57 1.45
N THR A 186 -14.98 2.27 1.62
CA THR A 186 -15.94 1.24 1.20
C THR A 186 -17.23 1.24 2.03
N SER A 187 -17.34 2.04 3.09
CA SER A 187 -18.58 2.15 3.88
C SER A 187 -19.65 3.00 3.18
N LYS A 188 -19.22 3.97 2.35
CA LYS A 188 -20.10 4.91 1.64
C LYS A 188 -20.92 4.22 0.56
N LYS A 189 -22.22 4.54 0.50
CA LYS A 189 -23.19 3.92 -0.42
C LYS A 189 -22.77 4.04 -1.90
N TYR A 190 -22.41 5.24 -2.33
CA TYR A 190 -22.01 5.49 -3.72
C TYR A 190 -20.72 4.76 -4.12
N VAL A 191 -19.79 4.57 -3.17
CA VAL A 191 -18.56 3.78 -3.40
C VAL A 191 -18.90 2.31 -3.56
N LYS A 192 -19.82 1.77 -2.73
CA LYS A 192 -20.31 0.39 -2.88
C LYS A 192 -20.97 0.16 -4.23
N GLU A 193 -21.84 1.07 -4.66
CA GLU A 193 -22.50 0.99 -5.99
C GLU A 193 -21.47 1.02 -7.13
N PHE A 194 -20.43 1.85 -7.02
CA PHE A 194 -19.32 1.86 -7.96
C PHE A 194 -18.57 0.52 -7.97
N LEU A 195 -18.22 -0.02 -6.80
CA LEU A 195 -17.51 -1.29 -6.67
C LEU A 195 -18.32 -2.48 -7.20
N ASP A 196 -19.64 -2.48 -7.02
CA ASP A 196 -20.54 -3.48 -7.60
C ASP A 196 -20.55 -3.41 -9.14
N GLY A 197 -20.44 -2.22 -9.72
CA GLY A 197 -20.20 -2.02 -11.15
C GLY A 197 -18.81 -2.51 -11.57
N TRP A 198 -17.78 -2.10 -10.85
CA TRP A 198 -16.37 -2.42 -11.09
C TRP A 198 -16.11 -3.94 -11.12
N LYS A 199 -16.72 -4.68 -10.18
CA LYS A 199 -16.63 -6.13 -10.07
C LYS A 199 -17.25 -6.87 -11.26
N ARG A 200 -18.22 -6.26 -11.95
CA ARG A 200 -18.91 -6.85 -13.11
C ARG A 200 -18.20 -6.59 -14.45
N LEU A 201 -17.18 -5.74 -14.46
CA LEU A 201 -16.41 -5.46 -15.67
C LEU A 201 -15.57 -6.68 -16.06
N ASP A 202 -15.49 -6.95 -17.36
CA ASP A 202 -14.67 -8.03 -17.91
C ASP A 202 -13.18 -7.65 -17.84
N PRO A 203 -12.34 -8.39 -17.09
CA PRO A 203 -10.91 -8.12 -16.97
C PRO A 203 -10.14 -8.15 -18.30
N THR A 204 -10.67 -8.85 -19.33
CA THR A 204 -10.03 -8.92 -20.65
C THR A 204 -10.15 -7.62 -21.42
N THR A 205 -11.28 -6.93 -21.27
CA THR A 205 -11.53 -5.62 -21.90
C THR A 205 -11.00 -4.47 -21.04
N SER A 206 -11.09 -4.63 -19.72
CA SER A 206 -10.72 -3.62 -18.74
C SER A 206 -9.68 -4.20 -17.79
N GLN A 207 -8.42 -4.16 -18.20
CA GLN A 207 -7.31 -4.69 -17.42
C GLN A 207 -7.29 -4.08 -16.00
N GLY A 208 -7.22 -4.95 -14.99
CA GLY A 208 -7.25 -4.55 -13.59
C GLY A 208 -8.64 -4.36 -12.98
N ALA A 209 -9.70 -4.31 -13.80
CA ALA A 209 -11.10 -4.32 -13.36
C ALA A 209 -11.62 -5.75 -13.10
N GLY A 210 -12.90 -5.89 -12.74
CA GLY A 210 -13.50 -7.18 -12.39
C GLY A 210 -13.08 -7.71 -11.01
N LYS A 211 -12.49 -6.85 -10.18
CA LYS A 211 -12.06 -7.15 -8.81
C LYS A 211 -13.06 -6.57 -7.81
N GLU A 212 -13.05 -7.06 -6.56
CA GLU A 212 -13.91 -6.53 -5.50
C GLU A 212 -13.49 -5.13 -5.02
N LEU A 213 -12.21 -4.81 -5.18
CA LEU A 213 -11.59 -3.56 -4.75
C LEU A 213 -10.90 -2.88 -5.94
N ILE A 214 -10.80 -1.55 -5.84
CA ILE A 214 -10.04 -0.70 -6.76
C ILE A 214 -8.77 -0.22 -6.06
N SER A 215 -7.66 -0.11 -6.80
CA SER A 215 -6.42 0.44 -6.25
C SER A 215 -6.55 1.94 -5.98
N ALA A 216 -5.77 2.46 -5.04
CA ALA A 216 -5.76 3.89 -4.75
C ALA A 216 -5.41 4.73 -5.99
N GLN A 217 -4.45 4.26 -6.80
CA GLN A 217 -4.04 4.94 -8.04
C GLN A 217 -5.18 5.02 -9.06
N ALA A 218 -5.92 3.94 -9.26
CA ALA A 218 -7.05 3.92 -10.19
C ALA A 218 -8.22 4.78 -9.68
N ALA A 219 -8.48 4.77 -8.37
CA ALA A 219 -9.51 5.62 -7.76
C ALA A 219 -9.17 7.12 -7.88
N LEU A 220 -7.90 7.51 -7.66
CA LEU A 220 -7.43 8.88 -7.85
C LEU A 220 -7.55 9.33 -9.31
N MET A 221 -7.25 8.44 -10.27
CA MET A 221 -7.41 8.74 -11.70
C MET A 221 -8.89 8.90 -12.09
N TYR A 222 -9.77 8.04 -11.56
CA TYR A 222 -11.21 8.15 -11.76
C TYR A 222 -11.71 9.52 -11.29
N ASP A 223 -11.36 9.90 -10.06
CA ASP A 223 -11.74 11.19 -9.49
C ASP A 223 -11.13 12.38 -10.25
N ALA A 224 -9.91 12.24 -10.80
CA ALA A 224 -9.27 13.28 -11.61
C ALA A 224 -10.10 13.67 -12.83
N VAL A 225 -10.75 12.68 -13.47
CA VAL A 225 -11.65 12.94 -14.61
C VAL A 225 -12.84 13.78 -14.16
N PHE A 226 -13.44 13.47 -13.01
CA PHE A 226 -14.56 14.25 -12.48
C PHE A 226 -14.16 15.67 -12.08
N VAL A 227 -12.93 15.86 -11.58
CA VAL A 227 -12.39 17.21 -11.33
C VAL A 227 -12.34 18.03 -12.62
N LEU A 228 -11.86 17.43 -13.72
CA LEU A 228 -11.84 18.11 -15.03
C LEU A 228 -13.24 18.43 -15.53
N VAL A 229 -14.17 17.46 -15.44
CA VAL A 229 -15.57 17.64 -15.86
C VAL A 229 -16.22 18.78 -15.09
N GLU A 230 -16.07 18.81 -13.77
CA GLU A 230 -16.65 19.84 -12.92
C GLU A 230 -16.03 21.21 -13.22
N ALA A 231 -14.71 21.30 -13.39
CA ALA A 231 -14.04 22.54 -13.75
C ALA A 231 -14.56 23.10 -15.08
N PHE A 232 -14.65 22.27 -16.12
CA PHE A 232 -15.18 22.69 -17.42
C PHE A 232 -16.67 23.02 -17.37
N SER A 233 -17.47 22.27 -16.61
CA SER A 233 -18.88 22.57 -16.36
C SER A 233 -19.06 23.96 -15.74
N LYS A 234 -18.28 24.29 -14.70
CA LYS A 234 -18.28 25.63 -14.07
C LYS A 234 -17.89 26.73 -15.06
N ILE A 235 -16.89 26.49 -15.92
CA ILE A 235 -16.49 27.44 -16.97
C ILE A 235 -17.64 27.67 -17.97
N MET A 236 -18.19 26.59 -18.52
CA MET A 236 -19.26 26.66 -19.53
C MET A 236 -20.54 27.31 -18.97
N ARG A 237 -20.88 27.04 -17.71
CA ARG A 237 -22.04 27.68 -17.06
C ARG A 237 -21.87 29.18 -16.91
N LYS A 238 -20.66 29.65 -16.61
CA LYS A 238 -20.39 31.09 -16.43
C LYS A 238 -20.15 31.82 -17.75
N LYS A 239 -19.54 31.15 -18.73
CA LYS A 239 -19.24 31.70 -20.06
C LYS A 239 -19.43 30.63 -21.14
N PRO A 240 -20.66 30.42 -21.64
CA PRO A 240 -20.96 29.36 -22.61
C PRO A 240 -20.21 29.56 -23.94
N ASP A 241 -19.96 30.80 -24.33
CA ASP A 241 -19.25 31.11 -25.58
C ASP A 241 -17.73 31.04 -25.47
N GLN A 242 -17.17 30.78 -24.27
CA GLN A 242 -15.72 30.82 -24.03
C GLN A 242 -14.93 29.84 -24.91
N PHE A 243 -15.53 28.70 -25.29
CA PHE A 243 -14.90 27.70 -26.15
C PHE A 243 -15.65 27.50 -27.48
N ARG A 244 -16.60 28.36 -27.82
CA ARG A 244 -17.47 28.21 -29.00
C ARG A 244 -16.69 28.24 -30.32
N ALA A 245 -15.61 29.01 -30.38
CA ALA A 245 -14.70 29.05 -31.52
C ALA A 245 -13.99 27.69 -31.76
N TYR A 246 -13.88 26.84 -30.74
CA TYR A 246 -13.22 25.54 -30.80
C TYR A 246 -14.18 24.36 -31.01
N THR A 247 -15.45 24.51 -30.61
CA THR A 247 -16.46 23.44 -30.72
C THR A 247 -17.28 23.50 -32.02
N MET A 248 -17.34 24.66 -32.68
CA MET A 248 -17.99 24.82 -33.99
C MET A 248 -17.10 24.25 -35.10
N ARG A 249 -17.29 22.96 -35.41
CA ARG A 249 -16.64 22.29 -36.55
C ARG A 249 -17.21 22.83 -37.86
N ASN A 250 -16.51 23.76 -38.52
CA ASN A 250 -16.82 24.10 -39.91
C ASN A 250 -16.62 22.84 -40.78
N ARG A 251 -17.72 22.18 -41.17
CA ARG A 251 -17.80 20.90 -41.91
C ARG A 251 -17.17 20.90 -43.32
N GLY A 252 -16.33 21.87 -43.67
CA GLY A 252 -15.73 22.00 -45.00
C GLY A 252 -14.33 22.61 -45.05
N GLN A 253 -13.64 22.83 -43.93
CA GLN A 253 -12.25 23.30 -43.94
C GLN A 253 -11.28 22.24 -43.40
N PRO A 254 -10.18 21.95 -44.13
CA PRO A 254 -9.09 21.14 -43.59
C PRO A 254 -8.39 21.96 -42.51
N PHE A 255 -8.42 21.49 -41.25
CA PHE A 255 -7.60 21.88 -40.07
C PHE A 255 -7.08 23.33 -39.93
N ASN A 256 -7.73 24.30 -40.57
CA ASN A 256 -7.34 25.69 -40.51
C ASN A 256 -8.09 26.29 -39.33
N LEU A 257 -7.33 26.41 -38.27
CA LEU A 257 -7.55 27.31 -37.15
C LEU A 257 -8.23 28.61 -37.62
N PRO A 258 -9.13 29.19 -36.80
CA PRO A 258 -9.72 30.48 -37.12
C PRO A 258 -8.61 31.48 -37.52
N ALA A 259 -8.90 32.42 -38.42
CA ALA A 259 -7.94 33.48 -38.78
C ALA A 259 -7.45 34.30 -37.56
N ASN A 260 -8.17 34.19 -36.43
CA ASN A 260 -7.87 34.68 -35.08
C ASN A 260 -7.96 33.55 -34.01
N GLY A 261 -7.65 32.31 -34.37
CA GLY A 261 -7.69 31.15 -33.47
C GLY A 261 -6.36 30.92 -32.76
N THR A 262 -6.37 30.27 -31.59
CA THR A 262 -5.16 29.96 -30.81
C THR A 262 -4.06 29.42 -31.70
N ARG A 263 -2.97 30.17 -31.79
CA ARG A 263 -1.71 29.67 -32.34
C ARG A 263 -1.44 28.32 -31.69
N THR A 264 -1.19 27.30 -32.52
CA THR A 264 -0.64 26.03 -32.06
C THR A 264 0.53 26.35 -31.13
N LEU A 265 0.53 25.76 -29.93
CA LEU A 265 1.63 25.96 -28.99
C LEU A 265 2.88 25.35 -29.63
N ASP A 266 3.76 26.21 -30.12
CA ASP A 266 5.05 25.80 -30.67
C ASP A 266 6.01 25.61 -29.50
N CYS A 267 6.41 24.36 -29.28
CA CYS A 267 7.37 24.02 -28.23
C CYS A 267 8.80 24.45 -28.59
N ASN A 268 9.04 24.89 -29.83
CA ASN A 268 10.36 25.27 -30.31
C ASN A 268 10.71 26.72 -29.89
N THR A 269 11.62 26.84 -28.92
CA THR A 269 12.10 28.12 -28.38
C THR A 269 13.08 28.84 -29.31
N SER A 270 13.51 28.23 -30.43
CA SER A 270 14.46 28.85 -31.37
C SER A 270 13.96 30.14 -32.01
N LYS A 271 12.65 30.42 -31.95
CA LYS A 271 12.01 31.60 -32.57
C LYS A 271 11.68 32.73 -31.58
N GLY A 272 12.07 32.63 -30.30
CA GLY A 272 11.85 33.66 -29.28
C GLY A 272 11.13 33.17 -28.02
N TRP A 273 10.61 34.11 -27.22
CA TRP A 273 9.88 33.80 -25.97
C TRP A 273 8.56 33.07 -26.25
N VAL A 274 8.30 32.01 -25.50
CA VAL A 274 7.10 31.18 -25.62
C VAL A 274 5.85 32.02 -25.30
N THR A 275 4.84 31.96 -26.16
CA THR A 275 3.52 32.55 -25.86
C THR A 275 2.71 31.57 -25.01
N PRO A 276 2.34 31.91 -23.77
CA PRO A 276 1.55 31.02 -22.93
C PRO A 276 0.14 30.78 -23.49
N TRP A 277 -0.49 29.68 -23.07
CA TRP A 277 -1.84 29.36 -23.50
C TRP A 277 -2.86 30.34 -22.92
N GLU A 278 -3.63 30.99 -23.80
CA GLU A 278 -4.60 32.05 -23.46
C GLU A 278 -5.70 31.65 -22.44
N HIS A 279 -5.94 30.36 -22.27
CA HIS A 279 -6.96 29.83 -21.35
C HIS A 279 -6.36 29.16 -20.13
N GLY A 280 -5.04 28.96 -20.12
CA GLY A 280 -4.32 28.24 -19.08
C GLY A 280 -4.66 28.71 -17.68
N ASP A 281 -4.34 29.97 -17.40
CA ASP A 281 -4.53 30.57 -16.09
C ASP A 281 -5.99 30.51 -15.61
N LYS A 282 -6.95 30.75 -16.52
CA LYS A 282 -8.39 30.64 -16.19
C LYS A 282 -8.73 29.20 -15.80
N ILE A 283 -8.34 28.22 -16.60
CA ILE A 283 -8.66 26.80 -16.34
C ILE A 283 -8.03 26.35 -15.02
N SER A 284 -6.75 26.69 -14.77
CA SER A 284 -6.08 26.39 -13.50
C SER A 284 -6.83 26.94 -12.28
N ARG A 285 -7.32 28.19 -12.35
CA ARG A 285 -8.13 28.76 -11.25
C ARG A 285 -9.47 28.05 -11.05
N TYR A 286 -10.10 27.54 -12.11
CA TYR A 286 -11.34 26.76 -11.95
C TYR A 286 -11.09 25.39 -11.37
N LEU A 287 -10.01 24.71 -11.78
CA LEU A 287 -9.61 23.42 -11.22
C LEU A 287 -9.38 23.53 -9.69
N ARG A 288 -8.70 24.57 -9.24
CA ARG A 288 -8.47 24.85 -7.81
C ARG A 288 -9.74 25.17 -7.01
N LYS A 289 -10.81 25.59 -7.69
CA LYS A 289 -12.13 25.87 -7.11
C LYS A 289 -13.10 24.70 -7.24
N VAL A 290 -12.63 23.54 -7.69
CA VAL A 290 -13.44 22.32 -7.69
C VAL A 290 -13.60 21.85 -6.26
N GLU A 291 -14.85 21.58 -5.89
CA GLU A 291 -15.21 20.95 -4.63
C GLU A 291 -16.24 19.89 -4.97
N ILE A 292 -15.83 18.62 -4.90
CA ILE A 292 -16.67 17.46 -5.22
C ILE A 292 -16.39 16.34 -4.23
N SER A 293 -17.30 15.39 -4.11
CA SER A 293 -17.07 14.13 -3.39
C SER A 293 -16.91 13.01 -4.41
N GLY A 294 -15.76 12.33 -4.37
CA GLY A 294 -15.40 11.21 -5.25
C GLY A 294 -15.18 9.91 -4.49
N LEU A 295 -14.59 8.92 -5.16
CA LEU A 295 -14.25 7.62 -4.56
C LEU A 295 -13.23 7.77 -3.43
N THR A 296 -12.33 8.73 -3.55
CA THR A 296 -11.26 9.04 -2.58
C THR A 296 -11.71 10.02 -1.48
N GLY A 297 -13.02 10.24 -1.33
CA GLY A 297 -13.59 11.18 -0.35
C GLY A 297 -13.81 12.58 -0.92
N ASP A 298 -13.74 13.60 -0.06
CA ASP A 298 -13.91 14.98 -0.49
C ASP A 298 -12.65 15.47 -1.21
N ILE A 299 -12.84 16.18 -2.31
CA ILE A 299 -11.77 16.65 -3.19
C ILE A 299 -11.81 18.17 -3.21
N ARG A 300 -10.80 18.75 -2.57
CA ARG A 300 -10.51 20.19 -2.57
C ARG A 300 -9.02 20.39 -2.73
N PHE A 301 -8.63 21.53 -3.30
CA PHE A 301 -7.23 21.88 -3.52
C PHE A 301 -6.88 23.19 -2.82
N ASN A 302 -5.65 23.29 -2.34
CA ASN A 302 -5.09 24.53 -1.85
C ASN A 302 -4.57 25.43 -3.00
N GLU A 303 -3.97 26.56 -2.66
CA GLU A 303 -3.40 27.51 -3.64
C GLU A 303 -2.19 26.94 -4.41
N ASP A 304 -1.52 25.92 -3.89
CA ASP A 304 -0.38 25.25 -4.54
C ASP A 304 -0.80 24.10 -5.45
N GLY A 305 -1.99 23.54 -5.23
CA GLY A 305 -2.60 22.52 -6.09
C GLY A 305 -2.53 21.15 -5.48
N LYS A 306 -2.26 21.12 -4.18
CA LYS A 306 -2.26 19.93 -3.34
C LYS A 306 -3.65 19.71 -2.77
N ARG A 307 -3.96 18.43 -2.53
CA ARG A 307 -5.20 18.03 -1.89
C ARG A 307 -5.24 18.54 -0.45
N GLN A 308 -6.38 19.06 -0.02
CA GLN A 308 -6.64 19.52 1.35
C GLN A 308 -7.99 19.00 1.84
N ASN A 309 -8.17 18.95 3.15
CA ASN A 309 -9.35 18.44 3.83
C ASN A 309 -9.73 17.04 3.34
N TYR A 310 -8.79 16.10 3.49
CA TYR A 310 -8.95 14.71 3.08
C TYR A 310 -8.81 13.77 4.26
N THR A 311 -9.39 12.59 4.10
CA THR A 311 -9.42 11.57 5.13
C THR A 311 -8.68 10.33 4.65
N LEU A 312 -7.88 9.74 5.53
CA LEU A 312 -7.25 8.44 5.36
C LEU A 312 -7.77 7.50 6.45
N HIS A 313 -7.97 6.24 6.11
CA HIS A 313 -8.20 5.21 7.11
C HIS A 313 -6.87 4.55 7.45
N VAL A 314 -6.61 4.42 8.75
CA VAL A 314 -5.53 3.57 9.25
C VAL A 314 -6.11 2.18 9.45
N VAL A 315 -5.50 1.22 8.78
CA VAL A 315 -6.03 -0.14 8.66
C VAL A 315 -4.96 -1.12 9.10
N GLU A 316 -5.38 -2.12 9.86
CA GLU A 316 -4.51 -3.13 10.43
C GLU A 316 -4.89 -4.52 9.90
N MET A 317 -3.87 -5.31 9.61
CA MET A 317 -3.94 -6.73 9.32
C MET A 317 -3.12 -7.45 10.40
N THR A 318 -3.80 -8.30 11.16
CA THR A 318 -3.20 -9.05 12.28
C THR A 318 -3.47 -10.54 12.12
N VAL A 319 -2.79 -11.34 12.94
CA VAL A 319 -2.87 -12.81 12.88
C VAL A 319 -4.30 -13.30 13.03
N ASN A 320 -4.73 -14.05 12.02
CA ASN A 320 -6.07 -14.64 11.90
C ASN A 320 -7.22 -13.62 11.88
N SER A 321 -6.97 -12.34 11.59
CA SER A 321 -8.00 -11.30 11.45
C SER A 321 -8.14 -10.84 10.00
N ALA A 322 -9.37 -10.52 9.62
CA ALA A 322 -9.60 -9.70 8.43
C ALA A 322 -8.93 -8.32 8.60
N MET A 323 -8.70 -7.64 7.49
CA MET A 323 -8.28 -6.24 7.44
C MET A 323 -9.31 -5.36 8.16
N VAL A 324 -8.89 -4.60 9.19
CA VAL A 324 -9.79 -3.84 10.07
C VAL A 324 -9.36 -2.39 10.16
N LYS A 325 -10.31 -1.45 10.01
CA LYS A 325 -10.08 -0.02 10.27
C LYS A 325 -9.89 0.18 11.77
N VAL A 326 -8.75 0.76 12.16
CA VAL A 326 -8.38 1.02 13.56
C VAL A 326 -8.37 2.51 13.89
N ALA A 327 -8.15 3.37 12.90
CA ALA A 327 -8.27 4.82 13.07
C ALA A 327 -8.71 5.50 11.78
N GLU A 328 -9.11 6.75 11.92
CA GLU A 328 -9.31 7.70 10.84
C GLU A 328 -8.32 8.85 11.04
N TRP A 329 -7.67 9.28 9.97
CA TRP A 329 -6.73 10.39 9.99
C TRP A 329 -7.22 11.48 9.04
N SER A 330 -7.13 12.72 9.45
CA SER A 330 -7.41 13.88 8.60
C SER A 330 -6.31 14.93 8.74
N ASP A 331 -6.08 15.73 7.71
CA ASP A 331 -5.08 16.81 7.73
C ASP A 331 -5.44 17.94 8.71
N GLU A 332 -6.73 18.14 9.00
CA GLU A 332 -7.18 19.14 9.99
C GLU A 332 -7.24 18.58 11.43
N GLY A 333 -7.65 17.31 11.58
CA GLY A 333 -7.95 16.70 12.88
C GLY A 333 -6.90 15.73 13.43
N GLY A 334 -5.90 15.37 12.63
CA GLY A 334 -4.92 14.34 12.99
C GLY A 334 -5.53 12.95 13.09
N LEU A 335 -4.88 12.06 13.85
CA LEU A 335 -5.30 10.67 14.05
C LEU A 335 -6.40 10.56 15.13
N ALA A 336 -7.57 10.04 14.74
CA ALA A 336 -8.68 9.72 15.59
C ALA A 336 -8.91 8.18 15.62
N PRO A 337 -8.64 7.49 16.75
CA PRO A 337 -8.86 6.05 16.84
C PRO A 337 -10.35 5.71 16.78
N VAL A 338 -10.67 4.59 16.14
CA VAL A 338 -12.03 4.05 16.06
C VAL A 338 -12.11 2.70 16.74
N VAL A 339 -13.31 2.32 17.20
CA VAL A 339 -13.52 0.99 17.80
C VAL A 339 -13.38 -0.08 16.73
N ALA A 340 -12.21 -0.72 16.70
CA ALA A 340 -11.87 -1.77 15.76
C ALA A 340 -12.75 -3.02 15.99
N LYS A 341 -13.42 -3.49 14.94
CA LYS A 341 -14.24 -4.71 14.97
C LYS A 341 -13.46 -5.87 14.36
N TYR A 342 -12.59 -6.48 15.17
CA TYR A 342 -11.82 -7.63 14.74
C TYR A 342 -12.74 -8.82 14.42
N THR A 343 -12.72 -9.26 13.17
CA THR A 343 -13.43 -10.46 12.72
C THR A 343 -12.38 -11.53 12.48
N ARG A 344 -12.39 -12.58 13.31
CA ARG A 344 -11.53 -13.74 13.09
C ARG A 344 -11.95 -14.42 11.80
N LEU A 345 -11.01 -14.55 10.87
CA LEU A 345 -11.24 -15.35 9.68
C LEU A 345 -11.36 -16.80 10.13
N LYS A 346 -12.47 -17.45 9.76
CA LYS A 346 -12.56 -18.91 9.92
C LYS A 346 -11.54 -19.50 8.96
N THR A 347 -10.48 -20.09 9.50
CA THR A 347 -9.62 -20.95 8.72
C THR A 347 -10.46 -22.15 8.34
N ASP A 348 -10.95 -22.22 7.09
CA ASP A 348 -11.45 -23.46 6.51
C ASP A 348 -10.25 -24.40 6.38
N MET A 349 -9.87 -25.01 7.50
CA MET A 349 -8.86 -26.05 7.57
C MET A 349 -9.46 -27.29 6.92
N HIS A 350 -9.49 -27.31 5.59
CA HIS A 350 -9.72 -28.53 4.83
C HIS A 350 -8.46 -29.39 4.98
N TYR A 351 -8.40 -30.18 6.07
CA TYR A 351 -7.42 -31.23 6.22
C TYR A 351 -7.97 -32.53 5.62
N GLU A 352 -7.14 -33.21 4.84
CA GLU A 352 -7.50 -34.46 4.18
C GLU A 352 -7.38 -35.62 5.18
N ARG A 353 -8.51 -36.20 5.57
CA ARG A 353 -8.53 -37.36 6.49
C ARG A 353 -7.79 -38.58 5.95
N ASN A 354 -7.71 -38.71 4.62
CA ASN A 354 -7.06 -39.84 3.95
C ASN A 354 -5.56 -39.64 3.71
N LYS A 355 -4.98 -38.52 4.16
CA LYS A 355 -3.56 -38.22 4.00
C LYS A 355 -2.81 -38.56 5.29
N THR A 356 -1.64 -39.19 5.15
CA THR A 356 -0.71 -39.38 6.26
C THR A 356 0.17 -38.15 6.40
N TYR A 357 0.05 -37.46 7.53
CA TYR A 357 0.81 -36.26 7.87
C TYR A 357 2.15 -36.63 8.50
N ILE A 358 3.23 -35.99 8.07
CA ILE A 358 4.57 -36.25 8.62
C ILE A 358 4.80 -35.33 9.82
N VAL A 359 4.94 -35.91 11.01
CA VAL A 359 5.25 -35.21 12.25
C VAL A 359 6.76 -35.26 12.46
N THR A 360 7.42 -34.11 12.28
CA THR A 360 8.86 -34.00 12.52
C THR A 360 9.14 -33.82 14.00
N THR A 361 10.05 -34.62 14.57
CA THR A 361 10.43 -34.52 15.99
C THR A 361 11.91 -34.83 16.21
N ILE A 362 12.40 -34.51 17.40
CA ILE A 362 13.69 -34.97 17.94
C ILE A 362 13.47 -36.06 19.00
N ILE A 363 14.51 -36.85 19.26
CA ILE A 363 14.55 -37.76 20.41
C ILE A 363 15.07 -36.96 21.60
N GLU A 364 14.23 -36.75 22.61
CA GLU A 364 14.54 -36.02 23.83
C GLU A 364 13.64 -36.53 24.96
N GLU A 365 14.23 -37.04 26.03
CA GLU A 365 13.49 -37.51 27.20
C GLU A 365 12.92 -36.30 27.98
N PRO A 366 11.65 -36.31 28.44
CA PRO A 366 10.63 -37.37 28.36
C PRO A 366 9.62 -37.18 27.21
N TYR A 367 9.95 -36.34 26.22
CA TYR A 367 9.03 -35.91 25.16
C TYR A 367 8.85 -36.95 24.06
N ILE A 368 9.96 -37.47 23.51
CA ILE A 368 9.99 -38.57 22.53
C ILE A 368 11.21 -39.44 22.82
N MET A 369 10.97 -40.72 23.04
CA MET A 369 11.94 -41.74 23.43
C MET A 369 11.74 -42.97 22.55
N LEU A 370 12.78 -43.79 22.39
CA LEU A 370 12.65 -45.06 21.68
C LEU A 370 12.08 -46.12 22.62
N ARG A 371 10.96 -46.72 22.24
CA ARG A 371 10.33 -47.81 23.00
C ARG A 371 11.22 -49.05 22.94
N GLN A 372 11.40 -49.72 24.07
CA GLN A 372 12.06 -51.02 24.10
C GLN A 372 11.08 -52.11 23.65
N PRO A 373 11.37 -52.88 22.58
CA PRO A 373 10.48 -53.95 22.12
C PRO A 373 10.45 -55.10 23.12
N GLU A 374 9.27 -55.67 23.34
CA GLU A 374 9.15 -56.91 24.11
C GLU A 374 9.72 -58.10 23.32
N PRO A 375 10.19 -59.18 23.97
CA PRO A 375 10.79 -60.33 23.27
C PRO A 375 9.81 -60.97 22.28
N GLY A 376 10.06 -60.79 20.97
CA GLY A 376 9.22 -61.29 19.88
C GLY A 376 8.35 -60.24 19.19
N GLU A 377 8.40 -58.97 19.62
CA GLU A 377 7.66 -57.85 19.02
C GLU A 377 8.52 -57.14 17.95
N THR A 378 7.97 -56.97 16.75
CA THR A 378 8.54 -56.10 15.71
C THR A 378 7.79 -54.78 15.72
N LEU A 379 8.39 -53.72 16.27
CA LEU A 379 7.80 -52.39 16.30
C LEU A 379 8.03 -51.69 14.96
N GLU A 380 6.96 -51.36 14.22
CA GLU A 380 7.06 -50.63 12.95
C GLU A 380 6.51 -49.21 13.05
N THR A 381 7.10 -48.31 12.25
CA THR A 381 6.63 -46.93 12.10
C THR A 381 6.60 -46.13 13.42
N ASN A 382 5.40 -45.82 13.96
CA ASN A 382 5.19 -44.94 15.11
C ASN A 382 5.30 -45.66 16.45
N GLU A 383 5.11 -46.98 16.47
CA GLU A 383 5.13 -47.80 17.69
C GLU A 383 6.54 -47.91 18.30
N ARG A 384 7.56 -47.51 17.53
CA ARG A 384 8.96 -47.40 17.96
C ARG A 384 9.21 -46.23 18.91
N PHE A 385 8.24 -45.32 19.06
CA PHE A 385 8.38 -44.13 19.88
C PHE A 385 7.40 -44.14 21.05
N GLU A 386 7.86 -43.65 22.20
CA GLU A 386 7.06 -43.41 23.41
C GLU A 386 7.39 -42.04 24.01
N GLY A 387 6.52 -41.49 24.85
CA GLY A 387 6.73 -40.19 25.51
C GLY A 387 5.58 -39.22 25.31
N TYR A 388 5.67 -38.08 26.00
CA TYR A 388 4.58 -37.10 26.08
C TYR A 388 4.09 -36.59 24.71
N CYS A 389 5.01 -36.29 23.80
CA CYS A 389 4.67 -35.77 22.47
C CYS A 389 4.06 -36.85 21.56
N LYS A 390 4.38 -38.13 21.80
CA LYS A 390 3.74 -39.25 21.10
C LYS A 390 2.28 -39.37 21.51
N ASP A 391 2.00 -39.36 22.80
CA ASP A 391 0.64 -39.45 23.32
C ASP A 391 -0.21 -38.24 22.88
N LEU A 392 0.39 -37.05 22.88
CA LEU A 392 -0.26 -35.84 22.37
C LEU A 392 -0.58 -35.97 20.87
N ALA A 393 0.36 -36.45 20.05
CA ALA A 393 0.14 -36.62 18.61
C ALA A 393 -1.01 -37.60 18.33
N GLU A 394 -1.11 -38.70 19.09
CA GLU A 394 -2.21 -39.66 18.99
C GLU A 394 -3.56 -39.05 19.36
N LEU A 395 -3.61 -38.25 20.43
CA LEU A 395 -4.83 -37.54 20.83
C LEU A 395 -5.29 -36.53 19.77
N VAL A 396 -4.34 -35.78 19.18
CA VAL A 396 -4.62 -34.84 18.09
C VAL A 396 -5.11 -35.58 16.85
N ALA A 397 -4.41 -36.64 16.45
CA ALA A 397 -4.77 -37.47 15.30
C ALA A 397 -6.18 -38.09 15.46
N LYS A 398 -6.50 -38.60 16.65
CA LYS A 398 -7.82 -39.13 16.99
C LYS A 398 -8.93 -38.09 16.94
N LYS A 399 -8.67 -36.87 17.45
CA LYS A 399 -9.64 -35.77 17.45
C LYS A 399 -9.93 -35.25 16.04
N LEU A 400 -8.91 -35.21 15.18
CA LEU A 400 -9.02 -34.73 13.81
C LEU A 400 -9.46 -35.83 12.83
N GLY A 401 -9.21 -37.11 13.14
CA GLY A 401 -9.45 -38.25 12.25
C GLY A 401 -8.45 -38.29 11.09
N ILE A 402 -7.17 -38.03 11.37
CA ILE A 402 -6.07 -38.03 10.40
C ILE A 402 -5.05 -39.13 10.72
N ASN A 403 -4.31 -39.58 9.72
CA ASN A 403 -3.17 -40.47 9.90
C ASN A 403 -1.88 -39.65 10.01
N PHE A 404 -0.89 -40.15 10.74
CA PHE A 404 0.41 -39.49 10.85
C PHE A 404 1.58 -40.47 10.94
N SER A 405 2.79 -40.01 10.63
CA SER A 405 4.04 -40.74 10.83
C SER A 405 5.13 -39.85 11.42
N PHE A 406 5.94 -40.39 12.33
CA PHE A 406 7.09 -39.66 12.88
C PHE A 406 8.29 -39.67 11.95
N GLN A 407 8.91 -38.51 11.80
CA GLN A 407 10.21 -38.34 11.15
C GLN A 407 11.20 -37.71 12.14
N ILE A 408 12.26 -38.45 12.48
CA ILE A 408 13.32 -37.94 13.35
C ILE A 408 14.26 -37.06 12.53
N LYS A 409 14.56 -35.87 13.05
CA LYS A 409 15.59 -34.99 12.50
C LYS A 409 16.70 -34.75 13.50
N GLY A 410 17.92 -34.58 12.99
CA GLY A 410 19.08 -34.28 13.85
C GLY A 410 18.93 -32.92 14.53
N PHE A 411 19.61 -32.72 15.66
CA PHE A 411 19.54 -31.48 16.46
C PHE A 411 19.85 -30.20 15.64
N LYS A 412 20.65 -30.31 14.57
CA LYS A 412 20.91 -29.20 13.63
C LYS A 412 19.77 -28.91 12.64
N GLU A 413 18.88 -29.86 12.41
CA GLU A 413 17.80 -29.79 11.41
C GLU A 413 16.41 -29.51 12.02
N CYS A 414 16.21 -29.79 13.31
CA CYS A 414 14.95 -29.47 13.98
C CYS A 414 14.77 -27.98 14.28
N ALA A 415 15.87 -27.23 14.48
CA ALA A 415 15.83 -25.76 14.47
C ALA A 415 15.31 -25.20 13.13
N VAL A 416 15.46 -25.96 12.03
CA VAL A 416 15.03 -25.59 10.67
C VAL A 416 13.55 -25.95 10.42
N SER A 417 12.96 -26.89 11.18
CA SER A 417 11.60 -27.42 10.89
C SER A 417 10.53 -27.08 11.92
N LEU A 418 10.88 -26.75 13.17
CA LEU A 418 9.93 -26.19 14.14
C LEU A 418 9.38 -24.81 13.72
N GLY A 419 10.08 -24.09 12.84
CA GLY A 419 9.59 -22.85 12.21
C GLY A 419 8.41 -23.04 11.25
N SER A 420 8.16 -24.27 10.76
CA SER A 420 7.12 -24.55 9.75
C SER A 420 5.85 -25.21 10.32
N LEU A 421 5.85 -25.68 11.57
CA LEU A 421 4.70 -26.37 12.20
C LEU A 421 3.97 -25.52 13.26
N ALA A 422 4.61 -24.48 13.80
CA ALA A 422 3.96 -23.53 14.72
C ALA A 422 2.90 -22.63 14.05
N THR A 423 2.70 -22.75 12.74
CA THR A 423 1.68 -22.06 11.94
C THR A 423 0.32 -22.76 11.89
N LEU A 424 0.16 -23.92 12.55
CA LEU A 424 -1.12 -24.69 12.54
C LEU A 424 -1.79 -24.85 13.92
N SER A 425 -1.24 -24.27 14.99
CA SER A 425 -1.92 -24.20 16.30
C SER A 425 -1.76 -22.82 16.94
N ASN A 426 -2.55 -21.86 16.45
CA ASN A 426 -3.36 -20.94 17.25
C ASN A 426 -4.11 -19.96 16.35
#